data_AF-A0A9P4LYM5-F1
#
_entry.id   AF-A0A9P4LYM5-F1
#
_cell.length_a   1.000
_cell.length_b   1.000
_cell.length_c   1.000
_cell.angle_alpha   90.00
_cell.angle_beta   90.00
_cell.angle_gamma   90.00
#
_symmetry.space_group_name_H-M   'P 1'
#
loop_
_entity.id
_entity.type
_entity.pdbx_description
1 polymer ?
#
loop_
_entity_poly.entity_id
_entity_poly.type
_entity_poly.pdbx_seq_one_letter_code
_entity_poly.pdbx_strand_id
1 'polypeptide(L)'
;MESDPFKSDRLVYRAVEESDDDFIYSLQRDTFARANSGIAVLKPAGKKRSKDTIGYLTEKTLLAVIICIPNSTTDSEEPDIGIQIEKQHQSLGYGTEAIHWVTHWGFMMAGMHRIAIGTASYNIGAAKLYERIGFVPEGRRREAIWFNGKFHDMLDFSILRHEWDARKDSP
;
A
#
# COMPACT_ATOMS: atom_id res chain seq x y z
N MET A 1 -14.06 -22.44 15.63
CA MET A 1 -13.71 -22.31 14.19
C MET A 1 -12.68 -21.22 14.13
N GLU A 2 -11.44 -21.58 13.84
CA GLU A 2 -10.32 -20.65 13.75
C GLU A 2 -10.59 -19.72 12.56
N SER A 3 -10.74 -18.42 12.82
CA SER A 3 -10.95 -17.43 11.76
C SER A 3 -9.69 -17.38 10.90
N ASP A 4 -9.83 -17.59 9.59
CA ASP A 4 -8.73 -17.51 8.63
C ASP A 4 -7.96 -16.19 8.83
N PRO A 5 -6.68 -16.23 9.27
CA PRO A 5 -5.94 -15.01 9.60
C PRO A 5 -5.66 -14.15 8.36
N PHE A 6 -5.82 -14.72 7.16
CA PHE A 6 -5.64 -14.05 5.88
C PHE A 6 -6.98 -13.67 5.22
N LYS A 7 -8.00 -13.38 6.04
CA LYS A 7 -9.24 -12.74 5.59
C LYS A 7 -9.63 -11.57 6.50
N SER A 8 -10.30 -10.60 5.91
CA SER A 8 -11.13 -9.61 6.62
C SER A 8 -12.57 -9.75 6.13
N ASP A 9 -13.47 -8.84 6.56
CA ASP A 9 -14.89 -8.90 6.24
C ASP A 9 -15.19 -9.02 4.74
N ARG A 10 -14.41 -8.35 3.90
CA ARG A 10 -14.62 -8.30 2.45
C ARG A 10 -13.41 -8.72 1.62
N LEU A 11 -12.24 -8.90 2.24
CA LEU A 11 -10.98 -9.11 1.52
C LEU A 11 -10.33 -10.45 1.88
N VAL A 12 -9.65 -11.04 0.89
CA VAL A 12 -8.80 -12.21 1.04
C VAL A 12 -7.37 -11.80 0.73
N TYR A 13 -6.44 -12.12 1.64
CA TYR A 13 -5.03 -11.81 1.53
C TYR A 13 -4.29 -13.08 1.09
N ARG A 14 -3.54 -13.04 -0.01
CA ARG A 14 -2.76 -14.18 -0.51
C ARG A 14 -1.47 -13.72 -1.18
N ALA A 15 -0.53 -14.64 -1.34
CA ALA A 15 0.68 -14.41 -2.12
C ALA A 15 0.32 -14.11 -3.60
N VAL A 16 1.23 -13.37 -4.23
CA VAL A 16 1.19 -13.07 -5.67
C VAL A 16 1.66 -14.30 -6.44
N GLU A 17 0.93 -14.66 -7.49
CA GLU A 17 1.23 -15.82 -8.34
C GLU A 17 1.55 -15.37 -9.77
N GLU A 18 2.23 -16.20 -10.57
CA GLU A 18 2.51 -15.88 -11.98
C GLU A 18 1.24 -15.60 -12.80
N SER A 19 0.12 -16.22 -12.44
CA SER A 19 -1.19 -15.98 -13.07
C SER A 19 -1.71 -14.56 -12.89
N ASP A 20 -1.15 -13.78 -11.96
CA ASP A 20 -1.53 -12.39 -11.71
C ASP A 20 -0.82 -11.40 -12.66
N ASP A 21 0.03 -11.85 -13.61
CA ASP A 21 0.83 -10.98 -14.49
C ASP A 21 0.01 -10.01 -15.36
N ASP A 22 -1.03 -10.51 -16.04
CA ASP A 22 -1.87 -9.68 -16.93
C ASP A 22 -2.65 -8.61 -16.16
N PHE A 23 -2.98 -8.93 -14.92
CA PHE A 23 -3.67 -8.09 -13.98
C PHE A 23 -2.76 -7.01 -13.40
N ILE A 24 -1.55 -7.39 -12.98
CA ILE A 24 -0.51 -6.45 -12.58
C ILE A 24 -0.18 -5.48 -13.72
N TYR A 25 -0.08 -6.00 -14.95
CA TYR A 25 0.11 -5.19 -16.13
C TYR A 25 -1.02 -4.18 -16.36
N SER A 26 -2.28 -4.53 -16.05
CA SER A 26 -3.43 -3.66 -16.35
C SER A 26 -3.43 -2.39 -15.50
N LEU A 27 -3.08 -2.41 -14.21
CA LEU A 27 -3.04 -1.16 -13.44
C LEU A 27 -1.72 -0.41 -13.57
N GLN A 28 -0.67 -1.06 -14.10
CA GLN A 28 0.48 -0.30 -14.59
C GLN A 28 0.11 0.63 -15.75
N ARG A 29 -1.05 0.43 -16.41
CA ARG A 29 -1.58 1.32 -17.44
C ARG A 29 -2.49 2.42 -16.87
N ASP A 30 -3.03 2.28 -15.66
CA ASP A 30 -3.70 3.37 -14.97
C ASP A 30 -2.65 4.34 -14.41
N THR A 31 -2.42 5.42 -15.16
CA THR A 31 -1.40 6.41 -14.82
C THR A 31 -1.68 7.15 -13.52
N PHE A 32 -2.95 7.22 -13.07
CA PHE A 32 -3.34 7.86 -11.83
C PHE A 32 -3.17 6.93 -10.64
N ALA A 33 -3.67 5.69 -10.74
CA ALA A 33 -3.47 4.68 -9.69
C ALA A 33 -1.97 4.44 -9.46
N ARG A 34 -1.20 4.30 -10.54
CA ARG A 34 0.25 4.08 -10.48
C ARG A 34 1.03 5.24 -9.88
N ALA A 35 0.57 6.48 -10.08
CA ALA A 35 1.21 7.65 -9.47
C ALA A 35 0.91 7.78 -7.98
N ASN A 36 -0.25 7.28 -7.54
CA ASN A 36 -0.68 7.33 -6.15
C ASN A 36 -0.08 6.23 -5.28
N SER A 37 0.31 5.13 -5.90
CA SER A 37 0.83 3.95 -5.20
C SER A 37 2.34 3.80 -5.39
N GLY A 38 2.89 4.12 -6.56
CA GLY A 38 4.31 3.92 -6.87
C GLY A 38 5.18 5.18 -6.72
N ILE A 39 6.42 5.01 -6.25
CA ILE A 39 7.44 6.07 -6.14
C ILE A 39 8.16 6.31 -7.50
N ALA A 40 7.89 5.48 -8.50
CA ALA A 40 8.63 5.46 -9.76
C ALA A 40 8.09 6.47 -10.79
N VAL A 41 9.03 7.09 -11.53
CA VAL A 41 8.72 7.96 -12.67
C VAL A 41 7.80 7.25 -13.66
N LEU A 42 6.74 7.94 -14.07
CA LEU A 42 5.78 7.47 -15.08
C LEU A 42 6.50 7.22 -16.42
N LYS A 43 6.66 5.95 -16.78
CA LYS A 43 7.24 5.48 -18.06
C LYS A 43 6.30 4.47 -18.73
N PRO A 44 6.36 4.30 -20.06
CA PRO A 44 5.62 3.22 -20.75
C PRO A 44 5.96 1.85 -20.15
N ALA A 45 4.94 1.04 -19.88
CA ALA A 45 5.10 -0.29 -19.30
C ALA A 45 4.99 -1.35 -20.42
N GLY A 46 5.98 -2.24 -20.49
CA GLY A 46 5.94 -3.48 -21.28
C GLY A 46 5.94 -4.70 -20.36
N LYS A 47 5.51 -5.88 -20.85
CA LYS A 47 5.34 -7.11 -20.04
C LYS A 47 6.57 -7.53 -19.23
N LYS A 48 7.78 -7.22 -19.71
CA LYS A 48 9.02 -7.45 -18.93
C LYS A 48 8.96 -6.81 -17.54
N ARG A 49 8.38 -5.62 -17.45
CA ARG A 49 8.27 -4.86 -16.20
C ARG A 49 7.31 -5.48 -15.18
N SER A 50 6.29 -6.21 -15.64
CA SER A 50 5.40 -6.94 -14.74
C SER A 50 6.12 -8.10 -14.03
N LYS A 51 6.99 -8.81 -14.76
CA LYS A 51 7.86 -9.84 -14.18
C LYS A 51 8.86 -9.27 -13.18
N ASP A 52 9.46 -8.12 -13.51
CA ASP A 52 10.36 -7.42 -12.59
C ASP A 52 9.61 -7.00 -11.29
N THR A 53 8.34 -6.59 -11.39
CA THR A 53 7.47 -6.29 -10.24
C THR A 53 7.14 -7.52 -9.41
N ILE A 54 6.84 -8.66 -10.03
CA ILE A 54 6.59 -9.92 -9.31
C ILE A 54 7.84 -10.31 -8.50
N GLY A 55 9.02 -10.28 -9.12
CA GLY A 55 10.28 -10.59 -8.44
C GLY A 55 10.57 -9.66 -7.26
N TYR A 56 10.23 -8.37 -7.36
CA TYR A 56 10.36 -7.46 -6.23
C TYR A 56 9.41 -7.83 -5.07
N LEU A 57 8.12 -8.02 -5.36
CA LEU A 57 7.12 -8.32 -4.33
C LEU A 57 7.38 -9.62 -3.58
N THR A 58 7.94 -10.63 -4.26
CA THR A 58 8.23 -11.93 -3.66
C THR A 58 9.58 -11.99 -2.95
N GLU A 59 10.59 -11.25 -3.43
CA GLU A 59 11.96 -11.37 -2.91
C GLU A 59 12.42 -10.18 -2.05
N LYS A 60 11.75 -9.03 -2.15
CA LYS A 60 12.22 -7.75 -1.58
C LYS A 60 11.23 -7.11 -0.60
N THR A 61 9.98 -7.55 -0.55
CA THR A 61 8.96 -6.99 0.34
C THR A 61 8.61 -7.95 1.46
N LEU A 62 8.49 -7.44 2.70
CA LEU A 62 8.16 -8.26 3.88
C LEU A 62 6.69 -8.72 3.87
N LEU A 63 5.77 -7.84 3.49
CA LEU A 63 4.39 -8.18 3.18
C LEU A 63 3.83 -7.15 2.21
N ALA A 64 3.45 -7.59 1.02
CA ALA A 64 2.69 -6.78 0.06
C ALA A 64 1.23 -7.24 0.06
N VAL A 65 0.29 -6.31 0.23
CA VAL A 65 -1.15 -6.59 0.15
C VAL A 65 -1.69 -6.11 -1.19
N ILE A 66 -2.11 -7.06 -2.02
CA ILE A 66 -2.81 -6.77 -3.28
C ILE A 66 -4.24 -7.28 -3.18
N ILE A 67 -5.22 -6.37 -3.22
CA ILE A 67 -6.64 -6.68 -2.95
C ILE A 67 -7.38 -7.14 -4.21
N CYS A 68 -7.49 -8.45 -4.47
CA CYS A 68 -8.01 -9.11 -5.69
C CYS A 68 -9.52 -8.99 -6.03
N ILE A 69 -9.98 -7.87 -6.64
CA ILE A 69 -10.96 -7.73 -7.76
C ILE A 69 -10.57 -6.49 -8.61
N PRO A 70 -10.35 -6.58 -9.93
CA PRO A 70 -9.02 -6.61 -10.49
C PRO A 70 -8.04 -5.48 -10.10
N ASN A 71 -6.74 -5.75 -10.20
CA ASN A 71 -5.69 -5.41 -9.23
C ASN A 71 -4.28 -5.09 -9.64
N SER A 72 -3.68 -4.11 -9.00
CA SER A 72 -2.28 -4.13 -8.55
C SER A 72 -2.02 -2.83 -7.83
N THR A 73 -0.78 -2.44 -7.46
CA THR A 73 0.22 -2.92 -6.48
C THR A 73 0.96 -1.67 -5.93
N THR A 74 2.02 -1.76 -5.11
CA THR A 74 3.34 -1.06 -5.27
C THR A 74 4.14 -0.99 -3.95
N ASP A 75 5.35 -0.42 -4.01
CA ASP A 75 6.59 -0.79 -3.29
C ASP A 75 7.30 0.36 -2.54
N SER A 76 8.17 0.02 -1.56
CA SER A 76 9.16 0.88 -0.84
C SER A 76 10.24 0.05 -0.11
N GLU A 77 11.42 0.63 0.18
CA GLU A 77 12.69 -0.03 0.60
C GLU A 77 13.00 0.02 2.13
N GLU A 78 12.06 0.46 2.95
CA GLU A 78 11.93 0.04 4.36
C GLU A 78 10.72 -0.92 4.44
N PRO A 79 10.52 -1.76 5.48
CA PRO A 79 9.25 -2.46 5.60
C PRO A 79 8.10 -1.44 5.65
N ASP A 80 7.40 -1.32 4.52
CA ASP A 80 6.40 -0.32 4.19
C ASP A 80 5.17 -1.04 3.63
N ILE A 81 3.99 -0.50 3.89
CA ILE A 81 2.73 -0.99 3.36
C ILE A 81 2.37 -0.23 2.07
N GLY A 82 2.41 -0.93 0.94
CA GLY A 82 1.79 -0.45 -0.30
C GLY A 82 0.36 -0.97 -0.49
N ILE A 83 -0.57 -0.09 -0.84
CA ILE A 83 -1.92 -0.46 -1.28
C ILE A 83 -2.22 0.22 -2.61
N GLN A 84 -2.72 -0.59 -3.55
CA GLN A 84 -3.33 -0.06 -4.76
C GLN A 84 -4.56 -0.90 -5.12
N ILE A 85 -5.57 -0.17 -5.58
CA ILE A 85 -6.94 -0.64 -5.77
C ILE A 85 -7.36 -0.15 -7.15
N GLU A 86 -8.01 -1.01 -7.93
CA GLU A 86 -8.59 -0.60 -9.20
C GLU A 86 -9.48 0.63 -9.05
N LYS A 87 -9.45 1.50 -10.04
CA LYS A 87 -10.20 2.77 -10.03
C LYS A 87 -11.68 2.59 -9.68
N GLN A 88 -12.32 1.52 -10.16
CA GLN A 88 -13.74 1.24 -9.91
C GLN A 88 -14.04 0.80 -8.47
N HIS A 89 -13.03 0.37 -7.71
CA HIS A 89 -13.15 -0.06 -6.31
C HIS A 89 -12.56 0.95 -5.31
N GLN A 90 -12.03 2.08 -5.79
CA GLN A 90 -11.57 3.17 -4.93
C GLN A 90 -12.75 3.87 -4.24
N SER A 91 -12.49 4.49 -3.08
CA SER A 91 -13.50 5.18 -2.27
C SER A 91 -14.65 4.31 -1.72
N LEU A 92 -14.55 2.98 -1.81
CA LEU A 92 -15.51 2.01 -1.23
C LEU A 92 -15.07 1.45 0.14
N GLY A 93 -14.04 2.05 0.73
CA GLY A 93 -13.50 1.68 2.04
C GLY A 93 -12.53 0.49 2.05
N TYR A 94 -12.23 -0.13 0.92
CA TYR A 94 -11.29 -1.26 0.85
C TYR A 94 -9.87 -0.90 1.26
N GLY A 95 -9.41 0.31 0.94
CA GLY A 95 -8.09 0.79 1.39
C GLY A 95 -8.02 0.91 2.90
N THR A 96 -9.06 1.43 3.54
CA THR A 96 -9.15 1.49 5.00
C THR A 96 -9.13 0.11 5.64
N GLU A 97 -9.95 -0.81 5.13
CA GLU A 97 -10.01 -2.19 5.62
C GLU A 97 -8.65 -2.90 5.52
N ALA A 98 -7.98 -2.78 4.37
CA ALA A 98 -6.69 -3.39 4.16
C ALA A 98 -5.56 -2.77 5.00
N ILE A 99 -5.51 -1.45 5.18
CA ILE A 99 -4.51 -0.82 6.08
C ILE A 99 -4.72 -1.29 7.53
N HIS A 100 -5.98 -1.36 7.99
CA HIS A 100 -6.27 -1.86 9.34
C HIS A 100 -5.83 -3.32 9.51
N TRP A 101 -6.17 -4.18 8.55
CA TRP A 101 -5.80 -5.59 8.59
C TRP A 101 -4.28 -5.77 8.60
N VAL A 102 -3.56 -5.11 7.70
CA VAL A 102 -2.09 -5.29 7.60
C VAL A 102 -1.35 -4.69 8.79
N THR A 103 -1.87 -3.59 9.36
CA THR A 103 -1.32 -3.01 10.60
C THR A 103 -1.53 -3.96 11.77
N HIS A 104 -2.73 -4.53 11.90
CA HIS A 104 -3.02 -5.54 12.91
C HIS A 104 -2.13 -6.78 12.73
N TRP A 105 -2.07 -7.33 11.52
CA TRP A 105 -1.25 -8.50 11.21
C TRP A 105 0.23 -8.23 11.49
N GLY A 106 0.75 -7.07 11.07
CA GLY A 106 2.16 -6.69 11.27
C GLY A 106 2.55 -6.68 12.74
N PHE A 107 1.71 -6.10 13.59
CA PHE A 107 1.95 -6.04 15.02
C PHE A 107 1.67 -7.36 15.75
N MET A 108 0.57 -8.04 15.43
CA MET A 108 0.11 -9.21 16.20
C MET A 108 0.74 -10.52 15.74
N MET A 109 0.99 -10.66 14.45
CA MET A 109 1.44 -11.91 13.83
C MET A 109 2.90 -11.85 13.41
N ALA A 110 3.33 -10.73 12.80
CA ALA A 110 4.71 -10.58 12.33
C ALA A 110 5.68 -10.02 13.37
N GLY A 111 5.20 -9.65 14.56
CA GLY A 111 6.05 -9.16 15.66
C GLY A 111 6.77 -7.85 15.34
N MET A 112 6.24 -7.04 14.43
CA MET A 112 6.85 -5.76 14.05
C MET A 112 6.81 -4.77 15.22
N HIS A 113 7.85 -3.94 15.32
CA HIS A 113 7.88 -2.82 16.28
C HIS A 113 7.35 -1.51 15.67
N ARG A 114 7.51 -1.35 14.35
CA ARG A 114 7.18 -0.14 13.58
C ARG A 114 6.63 -0.56 12.22
N ILE A 115 5.68 0.23 11.72
CA ILE A 115 5.12 0.10 10.38
C ILE A 115 5.15 1.47 9.73
N ALA A 116 5.78 1.58 8.55
CA ALA A 116 5.88 2.82 7.78
C ALA A 116 4.92 2.82 6.59
N ILE A 117 4.52 4.01 6.15
CA ILE A 117 3.73 4.22 4.92
C ILE A 117 3.97 5.59 4.31
N GLY A 118 4.10 5.64 2.98
CA GLY A 118 4.27 6.88 2.20
C GLY A 118 3.04 7.26 1.37
N THR A 119 2.88 8.56 1.09
CA THR A 119 1.98 9.02 0.02
C THR A 119 2.40 10.36 -0.59
N ALA A 120 2.07 10.58 -1.85
CA ALA A 120 2.33 11.85 -2.50
C ALA A 120 1.47 12.97 -1.88
N SER A 121 2.04 14.18 -1.77
CA SER A 121 1.38 15.35 -1.16
C SER A 121 0.06 15.79 -1.82
N TYR A 122 -0.18 15.39 -3.06
CA TYR A 122 -1.46 15.63 -3.74
C TYR A 122 -2.54 14.58 -3.41
N ASN A 123 -2.16 13.43 -2.84
CA ASN A 123 -3.07 12.37 -2.43
C ASN A 123 -3.60 12.62 -1.00
N ILE A 124 -4.43 13.66 -0.87
CA ILE A 124 -5.01 14.12 0.40
C ILE A 124 -5.86 13.00 1.05
N GLY A 125 -6.47 12.14 0.25
CA GLY A 125 -7.27 11.01 0.73
C GLY A 125 -6.46 10.00 1.52
N ALA A 126 -5.30 9.60 0.99
CA ALA A 126 -4.38 8.69 1.68
C ALA A 126 -3.80 9.32 2.95
N ALA A 127 -3.34 10.58 2.89
CA ALA A 127 -2.80 11.27 4.06
C ALA A 127 -3.80 11.31 5.23
N LYS A 128 -5.06 11.72 4.95
CA LYS A 128 -6.13 11.73 5.96
C LYS A 128 -6.49 10.34 6.49
N LEU A 129 -6.39 9.32 5.64
CA LEU A 129 -6.62 7.94 6.05
C LEU A 129 -5.56 7.49 7.05
N TYR A 130 -4.28 7.74 6.76
CA TYR A 130 -3.17 7.34 7.61
C TYR A 130 -3.26 8.00 8.99
N GLU A 131 -3.50 9.31 9.03
CA GLU A 131 -3.72 10.06 10.29
C GLU A 131 -4.88 9.50 11.11
N ARG A 132 -6.00 9.15 10.45
CA ARG A 132 -7.18 8.58 11.11
C ARG A 132 -6.88 7.23 11.73
N ILE A 133 -6.17 6.36 11.03
CA ILE A 133 -5.79 5.03 11.52
C ILE A 133 -4.79 5.15 12.68
N GLY A 134 -3.95 6.18 12.64
CA GLY A 134 -3.07 6.55 13.73
C GLY A 134 -1.59 6.60 13.41
N PHE A 135 -1.28 6.57 12.12
CA PHE A 135 0.05 6.89 11.65
C PHE A 135 0.37 8.36 11.95
N VAL A 136 1.61 8.59 12.34
CA VAL A 136 2.20 9.88 12.69
C VAL A 136 3.10 10.33 11.54
N PRO A 137 3.06 11.61 11.12
CA PRO A 137 3.98 12.14 10.13
C PRO A 137 5.43 12.09 10.65
N GLU A 138 6.34 11.53 9.86
CA GLU A 138 7.78 11.45 10.19
C GLU A 138 8.64 12.30 9.27
N GLY A 139 8.22 12.50 8.02
CA GLY A 139 9.07 13.09 7.00
C GLY A 139 8.32 13.70 5.83
N ARG A 140 9.03 14.61 5.14
CA ARG A 140 8.58 15.19 3.88
C ARG A 140 9.75 15.33 2.93
N ARG A 141 9.77 14.50 1.89
CA ARG A 141 10.76 14.58 0.81
C ARG A 141 10.25 15.56 -0.24
N ARG A 142 10.86 16.75 -0.28
CA ARG A 142 10.46 17.83 -1.20
C ARG A 142 10.75 17.47 -2.65
N GLU A 143 9.81 17.78 -3.52
CA GLU A 143 9.91 17.61 -4.98
C GLU A 143 10.33 16.19 -5.42
N ALA A 144 9.96 15.18 -4.64
CA ALA A 144 10.38 13.79 -4.83
C ALA A 144 9.67 13.07 -6.00
N ILE A 145 8.51 13.57 -6.44
CA ILE A 145 7.66 12.91 -7.45
C ILE A 145 7.29 13.89 -8.55
N TRP A 146 7.58 13.54 -9.81
CA TRP A 146 7.07 14.28 -10.97
C TRP A 146 5.70 13.74 -11.40
N PHE A 147 4.66 14.55 -11.32
CA PHE A 147 3.31 14.17 -11.75
C PHE A 147 2.54 15.37 -12.31
N ASN A 148 1.81 15.14 -13.40
CA ASN A 148 0.93 16.12 -14.05
C ASN A 148 1.59 17.51 -14.28
N GLY A 149 2.83 17.51 -14.77
CA GLY A 149 3.55 18.72 -15.15
C GLY A 149 4.20 19.50 -14.00
N LYS A 150 4.22 18.96 -12.78
CA LYS A 150 4.90 19.58 -11.63
C LYS A 150 5.54 18.55 -10.71
N PHE A 151 6.52 19.01 -9.94
CA PHE A 151 7.05 18.23 -8.83
C PHE A 151 6.12 18.33 -7.62
N HIS A 152 6.05 17.22 -6.90
CA HIS A 152 5.25 17.02 -5.70
C HIS A 152 6.11 16.38 -4.62
N ASP A 153 5.79 16.72 -3.38
CA ASP A 153 6.48 16.16 -2.23
C ASP A 153 5.95 14.76 -1.93
N MET A 154 6.79 13.90 -1.36
CA MET A 154 6.38 12.65 -0.72
C MET A 154 6.25 12.88 0.79
N LEU A 155 5.13 12.45 1.36
CA LEU A 155 4.84 12.50 2.79
C LEU A 155 5.07 11.11 3.36
N ASP A 156 5.92 11.02 4.38
CA ASP A 156 6.30 9.77 5.02
C ASP A 156 5.67 9.72 6.43
N PHE A 157 5.04 8.60 6.77
CA PHE A 157 4.38 8.37 8.06
C PHE A 157 4.83 7.03 8.66
N SER A 158 4.70 6.87 9.98
CA SER A 158 4.78 5.55 10.63
C SER A 158 3.86 5.43 11.83
N ILE A 159 3.70 4.21 12.32
CA ILE A 159 3.09 3.93 13.62
C ILE A 159 3.93 2.91 14.38
N LEU A 160 4.10 3.11 15.68
CA LEU A 160 4.80 2.21 16.58
C LEU A 160 3.80 1.29 17.29
N ARG A 161 4.27 0.11 17.69
CA ARG A 161 3.43 -0.90 18.35
C ARG A 161 2.66 -0.35 19.56
N HIS A 162 3.35 0.39 20.43
CA HIS A 162 2.75 0.93 21.65
C HIS A 162 1.71 2.04 21.36
N GLU A 163 1.89 2.81 20.29
CA GLU A 163 0.93 3.84 19.87
C GLU A 163 -0.35 3.19 19.33
N TRP A 164 -0.20 2.08 18.60
CA TRP A 164 -1.32 1.29 18.12
C TRP A 164 -2.09 0.61 19.25
N ASP A 165 -1.41 0.02 20.25
CA ASP A 165 -2.05 -0.59 21.41
C ASP A 165 -2.87 0.44 22.21
N ALA A 166 -2.29 1.62 22.49
CA ALA A 166 -2.97 2.69 23.24
C ALA A 166 -4.27 3.20 22.58
N ARG A 167 -4.41 3.02 21.26
CA ARG A 167 -5.61 3.41 20.50
C ARG A 167 -6.72 2.38 20.58
N LYS A 168 -6.43 1.09 20.81
CA LYS A 168 -7.48 0.08 21.03
C LYS A 168 -8.28 0.33 22.29
N ASP A 169 -7.65 1.00 23.26
CA ASP A 169 -8.25 1.34 24.54
C ASP A 169 -8.99 2.69 24.53
N SER A 170 -9.02 3.38 23.37
CA SER A 170 -9.80 4.61 23.16
C SER A 170 -11.19 4.27 22.62
N PRO A 171 -12.28 4.78 23.23
CA PRO A 171 -13.67 4.43 22.88
C PRO A 171 -14.11 4.88 21.49
#